data_AF-A0A182MXJ9-F1
#
_entry.id   AF-A0A182MXJ9-F1
#
_cell.length_a   1.000
_cell.length_b   1.000
_cell.length_c   1.000
_cell.angle_alpha   90.00
_cell.angle_beta   90.00
_cell.angle_gamma   90.00
#
_symmetry.space_group_name_H-M   'P 1'
#
loop_
_entity.id
_entity.type
_entity.pdbx_description
1 polymer ?
#
loop_
_entity_poly.entity_id
_entity_poly.type
_entity_poly.pdbx_seq_one_letter_code
_entity_poly.pdbx_strand_id
1 'polypeptide(L)'
;MATESGLRVVRQYSDEGRTLALRTFNEANSEAGTVLRNAWTSFIELVQRLKTSAREVLDPSVLYEELRIFFRDEIARNNAFAILIGLGFGTTGGFMLGMWLARPHLPTPIMKSIASTSFRDPDNVVVCQTAVPQFQSSSDILVRVRAASLNRIDRRIAFGYGRTLRRMIRTYNSTYDPELPLVLGRSCAGIVEAVGTGSKSGLEIGDEVWLATHWYEPGVASEFVVVPETRVSRKPFLIGFEGAASLPYSGSIALNLLDSHHLNEHSCKGRRILVQDACSPVGCVITQLVHKWGANVAATCHTRSVPVINNLGAADIITFANEHFRSNFIDVNVDKSNFINELASREKFHFIFLTTRLGYDYKFLEKFLTKDGVIVDAVEPELSTDDYGVIGRFFLGTYVRWRKAFAVLFRTSVDWGGPHLCHLVLERLAGFVNDETLKTVVDRVYTPNEVERAMEHICSEKSIGSTIVTFR
;
A
#
# COMPACT_ATOMS: atom_id res chain seq x y z
N MET A 1 -28.04 64.25 14.16
CA MET A 1 -29.30 63.50 14.40
C MET A 1 -29.52 62.30 13.48
N ALA A 2 -28.62 61.94 12.54
CA ALA A 2 -28.80 60.76 11.68
C ALA A 2 -28.09 59.48 12.17
N THR A 3 -27.23 59.55 13.19
CA THR A 3 -26.40 58.42 13.64
C THR A 3 -26.95 57.65 14.85
N GLU A 4 -27.81 58.25 15.69
CA GLU A 4 -28.46 57.54 16.81
C GLU A 4 -29.70 56.73 16.40
N SER A 5 -30.31 57.06 15.26
CA SER A 5 -31.49 56.35 14.74
C SER A 5 -31.15 54.96 14.21
N GLY A 6 -30.00 54.80 13.53
CA GLY A 6 -29.60 53.52 12.94
C GLY A 6 -29.28 52.42 13.96
N LEU A 7 -28.69 52.77 15.11
CA LEU A 7 -28.27 51.80 16.13
C LEU A 7 -29.43 51.19 16.93
N ARG A 8 -30.58 51.88 17.05
CA ARG A 8 -31.79 51.31 17.67
C ARG A 8 -32.51 50.33 16.75
N VAL A 9 -32.53 50.63 15.46
CA VAL A 9 -33.15 49.77 14.43
C VAL A 9 -32.42 48.43 14.34
N VAL A 10 -31.09 48.43 14.39
CA VAL A 10 -30.28 47.19 14.31
C VAL A 10 -30.46 46.29 15.53
N ARG A 11 -30.62 46.83 16.75
CA ARG A 11 -30.87 46.02 17.95
C ARG A 11 -32.27 45.41 17.96
N GLN A 12 -33.27 46.14 17.49
CA GLN A 12 -34.65 45.66 17.42
C GLN A 12 -34.81 44.48 16.45
N TYR A 13 -34.14 44.53 15.30
CA TYR A 13 -34.14 43.41 14.35
C TYR A 13 -33.36 42.18 14.83
N SER A 14 -32.35 42.37 15.70
CA SER A 14 -31.56 41.27 16.26
C SER A 14 -32.34 40.44 17.29
N ASP A 15 -33.16 41.08 18.12
CA ASP A 15 -33.97 40.38 19.14
C ASP A 15 -35.23 39.73 18.53
N GLU A 16 -35.79 40.32 17.48
CA GLU A 16 -36.85 39.70 16.67
C GLU A 16 -36.34 38.46 15.92
N GLY A 17 -35.12 38.48 15.38
CA GLY A 17 -34.51 37.31 14.73
C GLY A 17 -34.28 36.14 15.69
N ARG A 18 -33.92 36.43 16.94
CA ARG A 18 -33.62 35.40 17.96
C ARG A 18 -34.88 34.72 18.50
N THR A 19 -36.00 35.44 18.57
CA THR A 19 -37.30 34.89 18.98
C THR A 19 -38.00 34.14 17.85
N LEU A 20 -37.79 34.55 16.60
CA LEU A 20 -38.26 33.83 15.41
C LEU A 20 -37.57 32.47 15.29
N ALA A 21 -36.25 32.42 15.49
CA ALA A 21 -35.45 31.19 15.38
C ALA A 21 -35.86 30.10 16.39
N LEU A 22 -36.25 30.49 17.61
CA LEU A 22 -36.69 29.58 18.66
C LEU A 22 -38.11 29.03 18.43
N ARG A 23 -38.98 29.77 17.72
CA ARG A 23 -40.31 29.27 17.29
C ARG A 23 -40.20 28.31 16.12
N THR A 24 -39.36 28.63 15.14
CA THR A 24 -39.16 27.79 13.95
C THR A 24 -38.56 26.41 14.26
N PHE A 25 -37.82 26.27 15.38
CA PHE A 25 -37.23 24.99 15.77
C PHE A 25 -38.26 23.98 16.31
N ASN A 26 -39.35 24.47 16.92
CA ASN A 26 -40.39 23.60 17.51
C ASN A 26 -41.52 23.25 16.52
N GLU A 27 -41.74 24.04 15.46
CA GLU A 27 -42.77 23.81 14.43
C GLU A 27 -42.27 23.00 13.22
N ALA A 28 -40.95 22.76 13.11
CA ALA A 28 -40.28 22.24 11.92
C ALA A 28 -40.67 20.82 11.45
N ASN A 29 -41.38 20.01 12.24
CA ASN A 29 -41.61 18.61 11.89
C ASN A 29 -42.93 18.32 11.15
N SER A 30 -43.87 19.27 11.06
CA SER A 30 -45.14 19.09 10.32
C SER A 30 -45.33 20.05 9.13
N GLU A 31 -44.69 21.22 9.13
CA GLU A 31 -44.82 22.21 8.05
C GLU A 31 -43.86 21.99 6.86
N ALA A 32 -42.81 21.18 7.02
CA ALA A 32 -41.81 20.98 5.95
C ALA A 32 -42.44 20.44 4.65
N GLY A 33 -43.47 19.60 4.75
CA GLY A 33 -44.18 19.03 3.59
C GLY A 33 -45.08 20.02 2.85
N THR A 34 -45.69 20.98 3.57
CA THR A 34 -46.55 22.02 2.97
C THR A 34 -45.71 23.16 2.38
N VAL A 35 -44.59 23.50 3.02
CA VAL A 35 -43.62 24.48 2.50
C VAL A 35 -42.97 24.00 1.21
N LEU A 36 -42.58 22.72 1.12
CA LEU A 36 -42.04 22.14 -0.12
C LEU A 36 -43.03 22.19 -1.28
N ARG A 37 -44.31 21.92 -0.99
CA ARG A 37 -45.35 21.92 -2.02
C ARG A 37 -45.67 23.34 -2.51
N ASN A 38 -45.67 24.33 -1.61
CA ASN A 38 -45.86 25.74 -1.94
C ASN A 38 -44.65 26.35 -2.66
N ALA A 39 -43.43 25.97 -2.28
CA ALA A 39 -42.22 26.40 -2.97
C ALA A 39 -42.18 25.87 -4.42
N TRP A 40 -42.65 24.64 -4.63
CA TRP A 40 -42.73 24.02 -5.95
C TRP A 40 -43.75 24.71 -6.87
N THR A 41 -44.91 25.09 -6.35
CA THR A 41 -45.91 25.82 -7.14
C THR A 41 -45.45 27.23 -7.48
N SER A 42 -44.83 27.95 -6.54
CA SER A 42 -44.23 29.26 -6.82
C SER A 42 -43.09 29.19 -7.83
N PHE A 43 -42.30 28.09 -7.82
CA PHE A 43 -41.26 27.88 -8.81
C PHE A 43 -41.83 27.67 -10.22
N ILE A 44 -42.91 26.88 -10.36
CA ILE A 44 -43.58 26.68 -11.66
C ILE A 44 -44.17 27.99 -12.19
N GLU A 45 -44.79 28.81 -11.33
CA GLU A 45 -45.29 30.13 -11.71
C GLU A 45 -44.16 31.07 -12.16
N LEU A 46 -43.02 31.03 -11.48
CA LEU A 46 -41.86 31.83 -11.84
C LEU A 46 -41.27 31.41 -13.19
N VAL A 47 -41.22 30.11 -13.48
CA VAL A 47 -40.81 29.59 -14.79
C VAL A 47 -41.80 29.98 -15.90
N GLN A 48 -43.09 29.98 -15.62
CA GLN A 48 -44.10 30.44 -16.58
C GLN A 48 -44.01 31.94 -16.84
N ARG A 49 -43.80 32.76 -15.80
CA ARG A 49 -43.56 34.20 -15.94
C ARG A 49 -42.30 34.50 -16.75
N LEU A 50 -41.21 33.77 -16.49
CA LEU A 50 -39.98 33.87 -17.29
C LEU A 50 -40.22 33.51 -18.75
N LYS A 51 -41.04 32.49 -19.03
CA LYS A 51 -41.40 32.09 -20.40
C LYS A 51 -42.23 33.15 -21.13
N THR A 52 -43.17 33.81 -20.44
CA THR A 52 -43.96 34.91 -21.01
C THR A 52 -43.13 36.17 -21.21
N SER A 53 -42.30 36.55 -20.23
CA SER A 53 -41.41 37.72 -20.35
C SER A 53 -40.31 37.49 -21.39
N ALA A 54 -39.78 36.27 -21.53
CA ALA A 54 -38.86 35.95 -22.62
C ALA A 54 -39.53 36.10 -24.00
N ARG A 55 -40.85 35.83 -24.11
CA ARG A 55 -41.58 35.98 -25.36
C ARG A 55 -41.83 37.43 -25.75
N GLU A 56 -42.01 38.32 -24.76
CA GLU A 56 -42.12 39.78 -24.96
C GLU A 56 -40.74 40.43 -25.24
N VAL A 57 -39.68 39.96 -24.58
CA VAL A 57 -38.31 40.50 -24.75
C VAL A 57 -37.64 39.98 -26.03
N LEU A 58 -38.01 38.81 -26.54
CA LEU A 58 -37.54 38.30 -27.84
C LEU A 58 -38.43 38.67 -29.04
N ASP A 59 -39.39 39.57 -28.87
CA ASP A 59 -40.17 40.07 -30.01
C ASP A 59 -39.25 40.88 -30.95
N PRO A 60 -39.02 40.43 -32.21
CA PRO A 60 -38.03 41.04 -33.11
C PRO A 60 -38.27 42.52 -33.37
N SER A 61 -39.53 42.98 -33.24
CA SER A 61 -39.93 44.36 -33.46
C SER A 61 -39.50 45.30 -32.33
N VAL A 62 -39.64 44.84 -31.08
CA VAL A 62 -39.23 45.57 -29.86
C VAL A 62 -37.72 45.59 -29.74
N LEU A 63 -37.08 44.46 -30.04
CA LEU A 63 -35.62 44.34 -30.03
C LEU A 63 -34.97 45.28 -31.06
N TYR A 64 -35.60 45.46 -32.23
CA TYR A 64 -35.13 46.37 -33.28
C TYR A 64 -35.23 47.84 -32.88
N GLU A 65 -36.31 48.28 -32.23
CA GLU A 65 -36.44 49.67 -31.75
C GLU A 65 -35.53 49.98 -30.56
N GLU A 66 -35.36 49.05 -29.62
CA GLU A 66 -34.37 49.17 -28.53
C GLU A 66 -32.93 49.27 -29.08
N LEU A 67 -32.57 48.41 -30.04
CA LEU A 67 -31.27 48.47 -30.71
C LEU A 67 -31.09 49.77 -31.51
N ARG A 68 -32.15 50.28 -32.14
CA ARG A 68 -32.11 51.54 -32.89
C ARG A 68 -31.87 52.75 -31.99
N ILE A 69 -32.45 52.77 -30.79
CA ILE A 69 -32.21 53.79 -29.77
C ILE A 69 -30.78 53.66 -29.22
N PHE A 70 -30.33 52.44 -28.95
CA PHE A 70 -28.99 52.14 -28.46
C PHE A 70 -27.87 52.58 -29.43
N PHE A 71 -28.07 52.45 -30.75
CA PHE A 71 -27.07 52.86 -31.75
C PHE A 71 -27.09 54.36 -32.11
N ARG A 72 -28.08 55.12 -31.63
CA ARG A 72 -28.21 56.56 -31.94
C ARG A 72 -27.44 57.48 -30.98
N ASP A 73 -27.07 56.98 -29.80
CA ASP A 73 -26.44 57.76 -28.74
C ASP A 73 -24.90 57.53 -28.69
N GLU A 74 -24.12 58.60 -28.75
CA GLU A 74 -22.65 58.52 -28.86
C GLU A 74 -22.00 57.93 -27.58
N ILE A 75 -22.63 58.16 -26.43
CA ILE A 75 -22.24 57.62 -25.12
C ILE A 75 -22.46 56.09 -25.07
N ALA A 76 -23.51 55.59 -25.73
CA ALA A 76 -23.79 54.15 -25.81
C ALA A 76 -22.76 53.41 -26.68
N ARG A 77 -22.24 54.04 -27.75
CA ARG A 77 -21.12 53.46 -28.55
C ARG A 77 -19.83 53.32 -27.73
N ASN A 78 -19.47 54.32 -26.93
CA ASN A 78 -18.27 54.24 -26.08
C ASN A 78 -18.40 53.17 -24.99
N ASN A 79 -19.59 53.05 -24.38
CA ASN A 79 -19.86 52.01 -23.40
C ASN A 79 -19.90 50.61 -24.03
N ALA A 80 -20.51 50.45 -25.20
CA ALA A 80 -20.49 49.20 -25.96
C ALA A 80 -19.07 48.79 -26.37
N PHE A 81 -18.24 49.76 -26.76
CA PHE A 81 -16.83 49.51 -27.08
C PHE A 81 -16.03 49.06 -25.86
N ALA A 82 -16.24 49.69 -24.69
CA ALA A 82 -15.62 49.27 -23.44
C ALA A 82 -16.06 47.85 -23.01
N ILE A 83 -17.33 47.51 -23.21
CA ILE A 83 -17.86 46.15 -22.95
C ILE A 83 -17.20 45.14 -23.89
N LEU A 84 -17.11 45.42 -25.19
CA LEU A 84 -16.49 44.52 -26.17
C LEU A 84 -14.99 44.33 -25.90
N ILE A 85 -14.28 45.39 -25.51
CA ILE A 85 -12.90 45.31 -25.05
C ILE A 85 -12.80 44.43 -23.81
N GLY A 86 -13.64 44.66 -22.80
CA GLY A 86 -13.68 43.85 -21.58
C GLY A 86 -13.96 42.36 -21.84
N LEU A 87 -14.88 42.08 -22.77
CA LEU A 87 -15.21 40.72 -23.20
C LEU A 87 -14.04 40.06 -23.96
N GLY A 88 -13.38 40.80 -24.84
CA GLY A 88 -12.18 40.34 -25.55
C GLY A 88 -11.03 40.01 -24.60
N PHE A 89 -10.72 40.91 -23.66
CA PHE A 89 -9.68 40.68 -22.67
C PHE A 89 -10.04 39.56 -21.69
N GLY A 90 -11.30 39.48 -21.25
CA GLY A 90 -11.78 38.43 -20.34
C GLY A 90 -11.78 37.04 -20.98
N THR A 91 -12.23 36.92 -22.23
CA THR A 91 -12.21 35.65 -22.97
C THR A 91 -10.79 35.21 -23.30
N THR A 92 -9.95 36.13 -23.80
CA THR A 92 -8.55 35.81 -24.13
C THR A 92 -7.77 35.45 -22.86
N GLY A 93 -7.93 36.22 -21.77
CA GLY A 93 -7.30 35.96 -20.48
C GLY A 93 -7.77 34.65 -19.86
N GLY A 94 -9.09 34.37 -19.89
CA GLY A 94 -9.67 33.12 -19.43
C GLY A 94 -9.23 31.92 -20.25
N PHE A 95 -9.11 32.07 -21.57
CA PHE A 95 -8.60 31.03 -22.47
C PHE A 95 -7.11 30.76 -22.24
N MET A 96 -6.28 31.80 -22.09
CA MET A 96 -4.85 31.62 -21.78
C MET A 96 -4.63 31.02 -20.39
N LEU A 97 -5.40 31.44 -19.38
CA LEU A 97 -5.39 30.82 -18.06
C LEU A 97 -5.87 29.36 -18.14
N GLY A 98 -6.90 29.10 -18.93
CA GLY A 98 -7.41 27.76 -19.21
C GLY A 98 -6.35 26.87 -19.86
N MET A 99 -5.61 27.37 -20.85
CA MET A 99 -4.49 26.65 -21.48
C MET A 99 -3.29 26.48 -20.53
N TRP A 100 -3.02 27.47 -19.67
CA TRP A 100 -1.94 27.39 -18.68
C TRP A 100 -2.25 26.36 -17.57
N LEU A 101 -3.52 26.28 -17.15
CA LEU A 101 -4.03 25.26 -16.24
C LEU A 101 -4.16 23.89 -16.91
N ALA A 102 -4.56 23.86 -18.19
CA ALA A 102 -4.57 22.67 -19.04
C ALA A 102 -3.15 22.37 -19.52
N ARG A 103 -2.26 22.05 -18.57
CA ARG A 103 -0.96 21.48 -18.92
C ARG A 103 -1.20 20.24 -19.78
N PRO A 104 -0.55 20.11 -20.95
CA PRO A 104 -0.68 18.91 -21.76
C PRO A 104 -0.26 17.71 -20.89
N HIS A 105 -1.14 16.72 -20.79
CA HIS A 105 -0.77 15.44 -20.20
C HIS A 105 0.34 14.85 -21.08
N LEU A 106 1.58 14.95 -20.62
CA LEU A 106 2.67 14.21 -21.25
C LEU A 106 2.26 12.73 -21.29
N PRO A 107 2.48 12.02 -22.41
CA PRO A 107 2.19 10.61 -22.48
C PRO A 107 2.97 9.92 -21.36
N THR A 108 2.25 9.33 -20.41
CA THR A 108 2.86 8.62 -19.30
C THR A 108 3.60 7.43 -19.88
N PRO A 109 4.93 7.33 -19.71
CA PRO A 109 5.65 6.17 -20.20
C PRO A 109 5.07 4.93 -19.55
N ILE A 110 4.94 3.86 -20.34
CA ILE A 110 4.41 2.57 -19.91
C ILE A 110 5.56 1.59 -19.74
N MET A 111 5.39 0.67 -18.80
CA MET A 111 6.34 -0.39 -18.49
C MET A 111 5.62 -1.72 -18.29
N LYS A 112 6.36 -2.82 -18.43
CA LYS A 112 5.86 -4.14 -18.05
C LYS A 112 5.89 -4.33 -16.54
N SER A 113 4.83 -4.91 -16.03
CA SER A 113 4.67 -5.22 -14.61
C SER A 113 3.96 -6.55 -14.43
N ILE A 114 4.30 -7.24 -13.36
CA ILE A 114 3.51 -8.35 -12.84
C ILE A 114 2.48 -7.76 -11.90
N ALA A 115 1.21 -7.88 -12.26
CA ALA A 115 0.13 -7.30 -11.50
C ALA A 115 -1.08 -8.22 -11.38
N SER A 116 -1.81 -8.05 -10.29
CA SER A 116 -3.14 -8.62 -10.13
C SER A 116 -4.18 -7.73 -10.81
N THR A 117 -5.04 -8.31 -11.65
CA THR A 117 -6.12 -7.61 -12.39
C THR A 117 -7.48 -7.73 -11.73
N SER A 118 -7.66 -8.72 -10.85
CA SER A 118 -8.89 -9.03 -10.11
C SER A 118 -8.52 -9.60 -8.76
N PHE A 119 -9.29 -9.34 -7.71
CA PHE A 119 -9.06 -9.99 -6.40
C PHE A 119 -9.83 -11.30 -6.22
N ARG A 120 -10.68 -11.67 -7.18
CA ARG A 120 -11.66 -12.76 -7.02
C ARG A 120 -11.23 -14.05 -7.72
N ASP A 121 -10.42 -13.93 -8.76
CA ASP A 121 -10.09 -15.05 -9.63
C ASP A 121 -8.76 -15.70 -9.23
N PRO A 122 -8.64 -17.03 -9.32
CA PRO A 122 -7.39 -17.73 -9.04
C PRO A 122 -6.28 -17.43 -10.05
N ASP A 123 -6.65 -17.13 -11.31
CA ASP A 123 -5.74 -16.81 -12.42
C ASP A 123 -5.72 -15.29 -12.67
N ASN A 124 -5.49 -14.52 -11.62
CA ASN A 124 -5.58 -13.06 -11.66
C ASN A 124 -4.23 -12.34 -11.83
N VAL A 125 -3.11 -13.06 -11.72
CA VAL A 125 -1.77 -12.49 -11.81
C VAL A 125 -1.26 -12.63 -13.24
N VAL A 126 -1.09 -11.50 -13.91
CA VAL A 126 -0.67 -11.45 -15.32
C VAL A 126 0.44 -10.43 -15.51
N VAL A 127 1.17 -10.56 -16.62
CA VAL A 127 2.03 -9.49 -17.12
C VAL A 127 1.15 -8.45 -17.82
N CYS A 128 1.19 -7.21 -17.36
CA CYS A 128 0.44 -6.12 -17.98
C CYS A 128 1.32 -4.88 -18.17
N GLN A 129 0.82 -3.94 -18.97
CA GLN A 129 1.44 -2.63 -19.13
C GLN A 129 0.86 -1.66 -18.09
N THR A 130 1.72 -1.08 -17.28
CA THR A 130 1.36 -0.07 -16.27
C THR A 130 2.13 1.22 -16.54
N ALA A 131 1.61 2.37 -16.10
CA ALA A 131 2.37 3.60 -16.14
C ALA A 131 3.64 3.49 -15.26
N VAL A 132 4.75 4.03 -15.74
CA VAL A 132 5.96 4.19 -14.94
C VAL A 132 5.64 5.14 -13.78
N PRO A 133 5.99 4.76 -12.53
CA PRO A 133 5.73 5.60 -11.38
C PRO A 133 6.50 6.93 -11.47
N GLN A 134 5.84 8.01 -11.07
CA GLN A 134 6.45 9.33 -10.97
C GLN A 134 6.96 9.59 -9.55
N PHE A 135 7.96 10.46 -9.41
CA PHE A 135 8.43 10.94 -8.11
C PHE A 135 7.29 11.63 -7.34
N GLN A 136 7.11 11.18 -6.10
CA GLN A 136 6.19 11.75 -5.12
C GLN A 136 6.90 12.75 -4.21
N SER A 137 8.19 12.54 -3.96
CA SER A 137 9.07 13.39 -3.15
C SER A 137 10.33 13.80 -3.92
N SER A 138 10.95 14.90 -3.50
CA SER A 138 12.26 15.32 -4.00
C SER A 138 13.40 14.37 -3.60
N SER A 139 13.20 13.51 -2.62
CA SER A 139 14.16 12.52 -2.12
C SER A 139 13.92 11.10 -2.68
N ASP A 140 13.07 10.97 -3.68
CA ASP A 140 12.76 9.68 -4.29
C ASP A 140 13.87 9.22 -5.24
N ILE A 141 13.97 7.91 -5.40
CA ILE A 141 14.95 7.26 -6.25
C ILE A 141 14.21 6.34 -7.22
N LEU A 142 14.50 6.50 -8.51
CA LEU A 142 14.02 5.63 -9.58
C LEU A 142 15.02 4.51 -9.78
N VAL A 143 14.55 3.27 -9.68
CA VAL A 143 15.35 2.07 -9.88
C VAL A 143 14.82 1.30 -11.07
N ARG A 144 15.70 0.99 -12.02
CA ARG A 144 15.45 0.01 -13.08
C ARG A 144 15.65 -1.38 -12.52
N VAL A 145 14.56 -2.12 -12.39
CA VAL A 145 14.56 -3.44 -11.74
C VAL A 145 15.18 -4.48 -12.68
N ARG A 146 16.09 -5.30 -12.13
CA ARG A 146 16.69 -6.45 -12.82
C ARG A 146 16.09 -7.77 -12.37
N ALA A 147 15.82 -7.88 -11.07
CA ALA A 147 15.20 -9.05 -10.48
C ALA A 147 14.25 -8.65 -9.34
N ALA A 148 13.12 -9.33 -9.22
CA ALA A 148 12.17 -9.15 -8.13
C ALA A 148 11.79 -10.52 -7.53
N SER A 149 11.60 -10.57 -6.21
CA SER A 149 11.13 -11.78 -5.54
C SER A 149 9.61 -11.81 -5.43
N LEU A 150 9.03 -12.98 -5.64
CA LEU A 150 7.64 -13.27 -5.29
C LEU A 150 7.60 -14.06 -3.98
N ASN A 151 6.73 -13.63 -3.07
CA ASN A 151 6.55 -14.20 -1.75
C ASN A 151 5.11 -14.71 -1.57
N ARG A 152 4.88 -15.57 -0.57
CA ARG A 152 3.54 -16.09 -0.24
C ARG A 152 2.53 -14.98 0.04
N ILE A 153 2.97 -13.86 0.63
CA ILE A 153 2.15 -12.67 0.84
C ILE A 153 1.67 -12.02 -0.46
N ASP A 154 2.46 -12.08 -1.54
CA ASP A 154 2.05 -11.55 -2.85
C ASP A 154 0.84 -12.30 -3.40
N ARG A 155 0.77 -13.63 -3.19
CA ARG A 155 -0.43 -14.41 -3.50
C ARG A 155 -1.61 -13.95 -2.64
N ARG A 156 -1.44 -13.81 -1.34
CA ARG A 156 -2.52 -13.33 -0.44
C ARG A 156 -3.02 -11.95 -0.87
N ILE A 157 -2.13 -11.03 -1.22
CA ILE A 157 -2.46 -9.70 -1.74
C ILE A 157 -3.25 -9.79 -3.04
N ALA A 158 -2.83 -10.68 -3.96
CA ALA A 158 -3.57 -10.97 -5.18
C ALA A 158 -5.00 -11.49 -4.87
N PHE A 159 -5.19 -12.27 -3.81
CA PHE A 159 -6.52 -12.69 -3.33
C PHE A 159 -7.23 -11.68 -2.42
N GLY A 160 -6.78 -10.42 -2.41
CA GLY A 160 -7.49 -9.33 -1.73
C GLY A 160 -7.08 -9.08 -0.28
N TYR A 161 -5.99 -9.68 0.22
CA TYR A 161 -5.49 -9.44 1.58
C TYR A 161 -5.34 -7.94 1.89
N GLY A 162 -5.99 -7.49 2.95
CA GLY A 162 -5.93 -6.13 3.47
C GLY A 162 -6.47 -5.08 2.50
N ARG A 163 -7.22 -5.46 1.46
CA ARG A 163 -7.70 -4.55 0.40
C ARG A 163 -8.43 -3.34 0.96
N THR A 164 -9.27 -3.53 1.97
CA THR A 164 -10.04 -2.46 2.59
C THR A 164 -9.12 -1.44 3.24
N LEU A 165 -8.13 -1.91 3.99
CA LEU A 165 -7.15 -1.05 4.64
C LEU A 165 -6.24 -0.37 3.60
N ARG A 166 -5.72 -1.12 2.63
CA ARG A 166 -4.89 -0.57 1.53
C ARG A 166 -5.60 0.54 0.76
N ARG A 167 -6.88 0.35 0.45
CA ARG A 167 -7.72 1.37 -0.20
C ARG A 167 -7.87 2.64 0.65
N MET A 168 -7.90 2.53 1.98
CA MET A 168 -7.97 3.70 2.87
C MET A 168 -6.60 4.37 3.07
N ILE A 169 -5.51 3.59 3.02
CA ILE A 169 -4.13 4.08 3.11
C ILE A 169 -3.74 4.81 1.82
N ARG A 170 -4.14 4.31 0.65
CA ARG A 170 -3.86 4.99 -0.62
C ARG A 170 -4.85 6.13 -0.82
N THR A 171 -4.37 7.36 -0.71
CA THR A 171 -5.16 8.57 -0.97
C THR A 171 -5.40 8.69 -2.48
N TYR A 172 -6.44 8.05 -3.03
CA TYR A 172 -6.83 8.26 -4.44
C TYR A 172 -8.26 8.80 -4.54
N ASN A 173 -8.37 9.92 -5.27
CA ASN A 173 -9.61 10.47 -5.79
C ASN A 173 -9.94 9.77 -7.12
N SER A 174 -10.75 8.70 -7.15
CA SER A 174 -11.41 8.26 -8.39
C SER A 174 -12.55 7.26 -8.16
N THR A 175 -13.47 7.23 -9.13
CA THR A 175 -14.74 6.49 -9.22
C THR A 175 -14.61 5.02 -9.66
N TYR A 176 -13.41 4.58 -10.09
CA TYR A 176 -13.04 3.17 -10.38
C TYR A 176 -12.39 2.51 -9.16
N ASP A 177 -12.28 1.17 -9.12
CA ASP A 177 -11.52 0.50 -8.05
C ASP A 177 -10.05 0.94 -8.13
N PRO A 178 -9.57 1.84 -7.26
CA PRO A 178 -8.39 2.66 -7.53
C PRO A 178 -7.07 1.89 -7.35
N GLU A 179 -7.15 0.60 -7.06
CA GLU A 179 -6.02 -0.24 -6.72
C GLU A 179 -5.56 -1.16 -7.84
N LEU A 180 -6.45 -1.47 -8.80
CA LEU A 180 -6.17 -2.39 -9.91
C LEU A 180 -5.79 -1.62 -11.19
N PRO A 181 -4.86 -2.13 -12.01
CA PRO A 181 -4.03 -3.31 -11.78
C PRO A 181 -3.00 -3.08 -10.65
N LEU A 182 -2.87 -4.06 -9.75
CA LEU A 182 -2.02 -3.97 -8.57
C LEU A 182 -0.70 -4.69 -8.80
N VAL A 183 0.41 -3.95 -8.91
CA VAL A 183 1.76 -4.53 -9.03
C VAL A 183 2.12 -5.34 -7.78
N LEU A 184 2.65 -6.54 -7.98
CA LEU A 184 3.05 -7.48 -6.93
C LEU A 184 4.58 -7.48 -6.70
N GLY A 185 5.06 -8.32 -5.79
CA GLY A 185 6.47 -8.46 -5.42
C GLY A 185 6.84 -7.52 -4.26
N ARG A 186 7.55 -8.04 -3.26
CA ARG A 186 7.92 -7.28 -2.04
C ARG A 186 9.39 -6.90 -1.94
N SER A 187 10.27 -7.47 -2.74
CA SER A 187 11.68 -7.06 -2.81
C SER A 187 12.23 -7.19 -4.21
N CYS A 188 13.19 -6.33 -4.55
CA CYS A 188 13.87 -6.35 -5.83
C CYS A 188 15.30 -5.86 -5.71
N ALA A 189 16.08 -6.13 -6.77
CA ALA A 189 17.40 -5.58 -7.00
C ALA A 189 17.47 -5.03 -8.42
N GLY A 190 18.22 -3.94 -8.58
CA GLY A 190 18.25 -3.19 -9.81
C GLY A 190 19.35 -2.14 -9.84
N ILE A 191 19.24 -1.23 -10.79
CA ILE A 191 20.22 -0.16 -11.03
C ILE A 191 19.51 1.17 -10.86
N VAL A 192 20.15 2.13 -10.18
CA VAL A 192 19.63 3.49 -10.05
C VAL A 192 19.57 4.14 -11.43
N GLU A 193 18.37 4.53 -11.85
CA GLU A 193 18.10 5.21 -13.12
C GLU A 193 18.07 6.73 -12.96
N ALA A 194 17.49 7.20 -11.86
CA ALA A 194 17.41 8.62 -11.54
C ALA A 194 17.35 8.84 -10.04
N VAL A 195 17.92 9.95 -9.57
CA VAL A 195 17.94 10.36 -8.17
C VAL A 195 17.24 11.69 -8.05
N GLY A 196 16.31 11.79 -7.11
CA GLY A 196 15.60 13.03 -6.80
C GLY A 196 16.57 14.10 -6.29
N THR A 197 16.34 15.36 -6.66
CA THR A 197 17.25 16.48 -6.37
C THR A 197 17.41 16.80 -4.88
N GLY A 198 16.48 16.34 -4.05
CA GLY A 198 16.52 16.47 -2.59
C GLY A 198 17.08 15.24 -1.87
N SER A 199 17.53 14.20 -2.59
CA SER A 199 18.09 12.99 -1.98
C SER A 199 19.43 13.28 -1.31
N LYS A 200 19.62 12.69 -0.12
CA LYS A 200 20.83 12.69 0.70
C LYS A 200 21.42 11.29 0.89
N SER A 201 20.92 10.29 0.16
CA SER A 201 21.40 8.90 0.21
C SER A 201 22.87 8.72 -0.18
N GLY A 202 23.42 9.63 -1.00
CA GLY A 202 24.73 9.43 -1.62
C GLY A 202 24.73 8.33 -2.70
N LEU A 203 23.56 7.93 -3.19
CA LEU A 203 23.41 7.06 -4.36
C LEU A 203 23.53 7.87 -5.64
N GLU A 204 24.14 7.26 -6.66
CA GLU A 204 24.32 7.86 -7.98
C GLU A 204 23.68 7.01 -9.07
N ILE A 205 23.41 7.63 -10.24
CA ILE A 205 22.90 6.90 -11.41
C ILE A 205 23.93 5.82 -11.79
N GLY A 206 23.47 4.59 -11.96
CA GLY A 206 24.33 3.42 -12.23
C GLY A 206 24.65 2.59 -11.00
N ASP A 207 24.37 3.06 -9.77
CA ASP A 207 24.58 2.26 -8.57
C ASP A 207 23.70 1.01 -8.57
N GLU A 208 24.29 -0.14 -8.22
CA GLU A 208 23.57 -1.39 -8.03
C GLU A 208 22.94 -1.43 -6.64
N VAL A 209 21.61 -1.51 -6.59
CA VAL A 209 20.83 -1.36 -5.36
C VAL A 209 19.84 -2.49 -5.18
N TRP A 210 19.40 -2.65 -3.94
CA TRP A 210 18.30 -3.53 -3.56
C TRP A 210 17.35 -2.81 -2.60
N LEU A 211 16.09 -3.25 -2.57
CA LEU A 211 15.04 -2.61 -1.79
C LEU A 211 13.90 -3.57 -1.47
N ALA A 212 13.07 -3.17 -0.52
CA ALA A 212 11.84 -3.85 -0.16
C ALA A 212 10.68 -2.86 -0.02
N THR A 213 9.46 -3.34 -0.23
CA THR A 213 8.23 -2.57 -0.04
C THR A 213 7.28 -3.26 0.92
N HIS A 214 6.46 -2.47 1.61
CA HIS A 214 5.46 -2.99 2.53
C HIS A 214 4.32 -3.67 1.77
N TRP A 215 3.59 -4.57 2.44
CA TRP A 215 2.45 -5.28 1.86
C TRP A 215 1.30 -4.33 1.46
N TYR A 216 1.19 -3.15 2.08
CA TYR A 216 0.14 -2.16 1.82
C TYR A 216 0.47 -1.16 0.71
N GLU A 217 1.65 -1.26 0.12
CA GLU A 217 2.12 -0.40 -0.97
C GLU A 217 2.13 -1.13 -2.32
N PRO A 218 2.17 -0.40 -3.45
CA PRO A 218 2.46 -1.00 -4.74
C PRO A 218 3.71 -1.86 -4.68
N GLY A 219 3.67 -3.01 -5.36
CA GLY A 219 4.79 -3.94 -5.45
C GLY A 219 5.93 -3.44 -6.33
N VAL A 220 6.97 -4.27 -6.39
CA VAL A 220 8.24 -3.94 -7.07
C VAL A 220 8.56 -4.87 -8.25
N ALA A 221 7.66 -5.80 -8.60
CA ALA A 221 7.80 -6.68 -9.76
C ALA A 221 7.36 -5.95 -11.05
N SER A 222 8.13 -4.93 -11.42
CA SER A 222 7.93 -4.09 -12.61
C SER A 222 9.29 -3.67 -13.18
N GLU A 223 9.37 -3.21 -14.43
CA GLU A 223 10.66 -2.78 -15.02
C GLU A 223 11.25 -1.56 -14.30
N PHE A 224 10.41 -0.69 -13.73
CA PHE A 224 10.83 0.45 -12.94
C PHE A 224 10.05 0.55 -11.63
N VAL A 225 10.71 1.06 -10.59
CA VAL A 225 10.10 1.36 -9.30
C VAL A 225 10.64 2.67 -8.75
N VAL A 226 9.75 3.45 -8.13
CA VAL A 226 10.12 4.64 -7.36
C VAL A 226 9.99 4.33 -5.88
N VAL A 227 11.04 4.59 -5.12
CA VAL A 227 11.04 4.44 -3.66
C VAL A 227 11.69 5.65 -2.99
N PRO A 228 11.31 5.97 -1.73
CA PRO A 228 12.05 6.95 -0.96
C PRO A 228 13.46 6.44 -0.69
N GLU A 229 14.42 7.34 -0.63
CA GLU A 229 15.82 7.03 -0.32
C GLU A 229 16.02 6.21 0.96
N THR A 230 15.11 6.32 1.92
CA THR A 230 15.20 5.61 3.20
C THR A 230 14.97 4.10 3.07
N ARG A 231 14.53 3.60 1.91
CA ARG A 231 14.17 2.19 1.67
C ARG A 231 15.02 1.47 0.62
N VAL A 232 16.08 2.11 0.15
CA VAL A 232 17.00 1.56 -0.84
C VAL A 232 18.43 1.64 -0.32
N SER A 233 19.20 0.61 -0.58
CA SER A 233 20.63 0.56 -0.23
C SER A 233 21.41 -0.11 -1.36
N ARG A 234 22.74 0.05 -1.36
CA ARG A 234 23.60 -0.69 -2.28
C ARG A 234 23.47 -2.18 -2.00
N LYS A 235 23.37 -2.98 -3.07
CA LYS A 235 23.32 -4.43 -2.91
C LYS A 235 24.71 -4.97 -2.46
N PRO A 236 24.78 -6.17 -1.88
CA PRO A 236 26.07 -6.80 -1.55
C PRO A 236 26.86 -7.05 -2.84
N PHE A 237 28.18 -6.87 -2.79
CA PHE A 237 29.04 -6.94 -3.98
C PHE A 237 29.35 -8.40 -4.39
N LEU A 238 29.18 -9.37 -3.48
CA LEU A 238 29.45 -10.79 -3.73
C LEU A 238 28.36 -11.51 -4.53
N ILE A 239 27.19 -10.90 -4.74
CA ILE A 239 26.02 -11.56 -5.32
C ILE A 239 25.45 -10.81 -6.53
N GLY A 240 24.88 -11.58 -7.46
CA GLY A 240 24.11 -11.07 -8.59
C GLY A 240 22.73 -10.53 -8.20
N PHE A 241 21.99 -10.01 -9.18
CA PHE A 241 20.68 -9.39 -8.95
C PHE A 241 19.64 -10.39 -8.44
N GLU A 242 19.67 -11.65 -8.88
CA GLU A 242 18.72 -12.69 -8.44
C GLU A 242 18.91 -13.00 -6.95
N GLY A 243 20.16 -13.18 -6.52
CA GLY A 243 20.51 -13.34 -5.12
C GLY A 243 20.11 -12.11 -4.31
N ALA A 244 20.42 -10.90 -4.80
CA ALA A 244 20.08 -9.67 -4.11
C ALA A 244 18.57 -9.44 -4.00
N ALA A 245 17.76 -9.79 -5.00
CA ALA A 245 16.32 -9.65 -4.91
C ALA A 245 15.68 -10.59 -3.87
N SER A 246 16.35 -11.69 -3.51
CA SER A 246 15.82 -12.75 -2.65
C SER A 246 15.71 -12.40 -1.16
N LEU A 247 16.45 -11.39 -0.71
CA LEU A 247 16.75 -11.18 0.71
C LEU A 247 16.11 -9.94 1.36
N PRO A 248 15.91 -8.78 0.70
CA PRO A 248 15.50 -7.55 1.37
C PRO A 248 14.22 -7.69 2.21
N TYR A 249 13.16 -8.32 1.68
CA TYR A 249 11.90 -8.45 2.42
C TYR A 249 12.00 -9.52 3.53
N SER A 250 12.42 -10.75 3.17
CA SER A 250 12.52 -11.89 4.09
C SER A 250 13.57 -11.69 5.17
N GLY A 251 14.72 -11.12 4.81
CA GLY A 251 15.80 -10.76 5.71
C GLY A 251 15.40 -9.63 6.67
N SER A 252 14.64 -8.63 6.21
CA SER A 252 14.11 -7.60 7.11
C SER A 252 13.15 -8.19 8.13
N ILE A 253 12.27 -9.13 7.73
CA ILE A 253 11.42 -9.85 8.69
C ILE A 253 12.28 -10.61 9.71
N ALA A 254 13.22 -11.42 9.23
CA ALA A 254 14.08 -12.22 10.09
C ALA A 254 14.85 -11.36 11.11
N LEU A 255 15.52 -10.29 10.67
CA LEU A 255 16.26 -9.40 11.56
C LEU A 255 15.37 -8.68 12.56
N ASN A 256 14.21 -8.17 12.12
CA ASN A 256 13.28 -7.52 13.05
C ASN A 256 12.81 -8.48 14.15
N LEU A 257 12.53 -9.75 13.83
CA LEU A 257 12.15 -10.76 14.82
C LEU A 257 13.30 -11.09 15.78
N LEU A 258 14.52 -11.27 15.25
CA LEU A 258 15.69 -11.55 16.06
C LEU A 258 16.00 -10.38 17.00
N ASP A 259 15.99 -9.14 16.50
CA ASP A 259 16.27 -7.94 17.29
C ASP A 259 15.17 -7.69 18.35
N SER A 260 13.89 -7.90 18.01
CA SER A 260 12.76 -7.75 18.95
C SER A 260 12.83 -8.72 20.14
N HIS A 261 13.53 -9.85 19.97
CA HIS A 261 13.75 -10.85 21.02
C HIS A 261 15.19 -10.82 21.57
N HIS A 262 15.96 -9.78 21.25
CA HIS A 262 17.34 -9.59 21.69
C HIS A 262 18.26 -10.78 21.36
N LEU A 263 18.02 -11.44 20.22
CA LEU A 263 18.83 -12.53 19.69
C LEU A 263 19.94 -11.97 18.81
N ASN A 264 21.18 -12.17 19.24
CA ASN A 264 22.40 -11.73 18.57
C ASN A 264 23.56 -12.69 18.91
N GLU A 265 24.75 -12.40 18.39
CA GLU A 265 25.98 -13.18 18.61
C GLU A 265 26.27 -13.51 20.08
N HIS A 266 25.94 -12.61 21.00
CA HIS A 266 26.24 -12.78 22.41
C HIS A 266 25.13 -13.53 23.18
N SER A 267 23.88 -13.42 22.74
CA SER A 267 22.74 -14.01 23.44
C SER A 267 22.31 -15.37 22.88
N CYS A 268 22.64 -15.69 21.63
CA CYS A 268 22.26 -16.94 20.98
C CYS A 268 23.06 -18.16 21.43
N LYS A 269 24.29 -17.95 21.93
CA LYS A 269 25.21 -19.05 22.26
C LYS A 269 24.58 -20.05 23.25
N GLY A 270 24.51 -21.32 22.85
CA GLY A 270 23.96 -22.41 23.65
C GLY A 270 22.42 -22.43 23.76
N ARG A 271 21.71 -21.45 23.17
CA ARG A 271 20.25 -21.49 23.10
C ARG A 271 19.81 -22.55 22.09
N ARG A 272 18.74 -23.25 22.41
CA ARG A 272 18.07 -24.19 21.49
C ARG A 272 16.91 -23.49 20.80
N ILE A 273 16.94 -23.46 19.47
CA ILE A 273 15.97 -22.73 18.66
C ILE A 273 15.35 -23.69 17.65
N LEU A 274 14.03 -23.75 17.62
CA LEU A 274 13.28 -24.48 16.59
C LEU A 274 12.83 -23.49 15.51
N VAL A 275 13.23 -23.73 14.27
CA VAL A 275 12.75 -22.98 13.10
C VAL A 275 11.77 -23.85 12.32
N GLN A 276 10.49 -23.52 12.40
CA GLN A 276 9.44 -24.29 11.76
C GLN A 276 9.20 -23.80 10.33
N ASP A 277 9.14 -24.76 9.39
CA ASP A 277 9.26 -24.54 7.93
C ASP A 277 10.54 -23.77 7.56
N ALA A 278 11.70 -24.28 7.98
CA ALA A 278 13.00 -23.64 7.75
C ALA A 278 13.33 -23.45 6.25
N CYS A 279 12.63 -24.12 5.34
CA CYS A 279 12.76 -23.89 3.89
C CYS A 279 12.01 -22.67 3.37
N SER A 280 11.27 -21.94 4.20
CA SER A 280 10.75 -20.63 3.82
C SER A 280 11.89 -19.59 3.65
N PRO A 281 11.70 -18.51 2.86
CA PRO A 281 12.69 -17.44 2.75
C PRO A 281 13.15 -16.87 4.10
N VAL A 282 12.21 -16.67 5.03
CA VAL A 282 12.50 -16.15 6.38
C VAL A 282 13.23 -17.21 7.22
N GLY A 283 12.78 -18.47 7.14
CA GLY A 283 13.40 -19.61 7.83
C GLY A 283 14.86 -19.78 7.43
N CYS A 284 15.17 -19.72 6.13
CA CYS A 284 16.53 -19.80 5.62
C CYS A 284 17.45 -18.72 6.21
N VAL A 285 16.95 -17.50 6.44
CA VAL A 285 17.74 -16.42 7.05
C VAL A 285 17.93 -16.65 8.55
N ILE A 286 16.83 -16.95 9.28
CA ILE A 286 16.89 -17.18 10.73
C ILE A 286 17.83 -18.34 11.05
N THR A 287 17.70 -19.47 10.36
CA THR A 287 18.53 -20.67 10.56
C THR A 287 20.03 -20.34 10.43
N GLN A 288 20.42 -19.62 9.38
CA GLN A 288 21.82 -19.28 9.15
C GLN A 288 22.36 -18.34 10.24
N LEU A 289 21.64 -17.26 10.55
CA LEU A 289 22.09 -16.27 11.53
C LEU A 289 22.22 -16.88 12.92
N VAL A 290 21.17 -17.56 13.41
CA VAL A 290 21.21 -18.11 14.77
C VAL A 290 22.22 -19.25 14.91
N HIS A 291 22.44 -20.05 13.86
CA HIS A 291 23.50 -21.05 13.83
C HIS A 291 24.89 -20.41 13.92
N LYS A 292 25.15 -19.38 13.09
CA LYS A 292 26.42 -18.63 13.11
C LYS A 292 26.68 -17.95 14.44
N TRP A 293 25.61 -17.56 15.14
CA TRP A 293 25.67 -16.99 16.49
C TRP A 293 25.76 -18.04 17.61
N GLY A 294 25.94 -19.33 17.27
CA GLY A 294 26.21 -20.40 18.22
C GLY A 294 24.97 -21.01 18.89
N ALA A 295 23.78 -20.83 18.31
CA ALA A 295 22.59 -21.54 18.75
C ALA A 295 22.56 -22.99 18.21
N ASN A 296 21.95 -23.88 18.98
CA ASN A 296 21.62 -25.23 18.54
C ASN A 296 20.29 -25.17 17.79
N VAL A 297 20.35 -25.25 16.46
CA VAL A 297 19.19 -25.08 15.59
C VAL A 297 18.56 -26.43 15.26
N ALA A 298 17.31 -26.58 15.69
CA ALA A 298 16.41 -27.60 15.17
C ALA A 298 15.53 -26.97 14.09
N ALA A 299 15.19 -27.73 13.05
CA ALA A 299 14.39 -27.25 11.93
C ALA A 299 13.33 -28.26 11.54
N THR A 300 12.18 -27.76 11.12
CA THR A 300 11.20 -28.59 10.40
C THR A 300 11.20 -28.21 8.93
N CYS A 301 11.20 -29.18 8.01
CA CYS A 301 11.19 -28.90 6.58
C CYS A 301 10.66 -30.09 5.77
N HIS A 302 10.41 -29.88 4.48
CA HIS A 302 10.11 -30.98 3.57
C HIS A 302 11.36 -31.86 3.32
N THR A 303 11.16 -33.15 3.07
CA THR A 303 12.26 -34.14 2.89
C THR A 303 13.29 -33.72 1.85
N ARG A 304 12.85 -33.17 0.72
CA ARG A 304 13.76 -32.69 -0.34
C ARG A 304 14.63 -31.50 0.09
N SER A 305 14.21 -30.74 1.10
CA SER A 305 14.88 -29.54 1.57
C SER A 305 15.96 -29.85 2.61
N VAL A 306 15.97 -31.08 3.15
CA VAL A 306 16.92 -31.53 4.20
C VAL A 306 18.38 -31.21 3.85
N PRO A 307 18.90 -31.50 2.64
CA PRO A 307 20.30 -31.19 2.33
C PRO A 307 20.60 -29.69 2.38
N VAL A 308 19.66 -28.85 1.91
CA VAL A 308 19.82 -27.39 1.94
C VAL A 308 19.80 -26.91 3.39
N ILE A 309 18.79 -27.30 4.16
CA ILE A 309 18.61 -26.85 5.55
C ILE A 309 19.75 -27.30 6.46
N ASN A 310 20.29 -28.50 6.24
CA ASN A 310 21.50 -28.96 6.92
C ASN A 310 22.71 -28.08 6.60
N ASN A 311 22.91 -27.74 5.31
CA ASN A 311 23.98 -26.84 4.88
C ASN A 311 23.82 -25.41 5.40
N LEU A 312 22.60 -24.98 5.74
CA LEU A 312 22.33 -23.69 6.38
C LEU A 312 22.62 -23.68 7.89
N GLY A 313 22.88 -24.84 8.51
CA GLY A 313 23.30 -24.95 9.90
C GLY A 313 22.31 -25.60 10.87
N ALA A 314 21.18 -26.13 10.39
CA ALA A 314 20.27 -26.91 11.23
C ALA A 314 20.75 -28.36 11.32
N ALA A 315 21.25 -28.76 12.49
CA ALA A 315 21.76 -30.11 12.73
C ALA A 315 20.63 -31.11 13.09
N ASP A 316 19.55 -30.63 13.69
CA ASP A 316 18.42 -31.46 14.12
C ASP A 316 17.21 -31.20 13.22
N ILE A 317 16.92 -32.11 12.29
CA ILE A 317 15.89 -31.90 11.26
C ILE A 317 14.73 -32.87 11.46
N ILE A 318 13.52 -32.30 11.47
CA ILE A 318 12.24 -33.02 11.50
C ILE A 318 11.58 -32.87 10.14
N THR A 319 11.39 -33.98 9.44
CA THR A 319 10.76 -33.95 8.11
C THR A 319 9.25 -34.05 8.21
N PHE A 320 8.54 -33.21 7.45
CA PHE A 320 7.12 -33.46 7.17
C PHE A 320 7.01 -34.63 6.20
N ALA A 321 6.32 -35.71 6.59
CA ALA A 321 5.96 -36.76 5.66
C ALA A 321 5.03 -36.17 4.59
N ASN A 322 5.19 -36.61 3.34
CA ASN A 322 4.40 -36.16 2.19
C ASN A 322 2.91 -36.10 2.55
N GLU A 323 2.26 -34.94 2.38
CA GLU A 323 0.84 -34.92 2.03
C GLU A 323 0.38 -33.53 1.55
N HIS A 324 -0.43 -33.60 0.50
CA HIS A 324 -0.79 -32.52 -0.41
C HIS A 324 -1.31 -31.25 0.29
N PHE A 325 -0.64 -30.13 0.04
CA PHE A 325 -1.15 -28.77 0.26
C PHE A 325 -2.36 -28.46 -0.64
N ARG A 326 -3.49 -29.13 -0.41
CA ARG A 326 -4.78 -28.77 -1.04
C ARG A 326 -5.47 -27.74 -0.15
N SER A 327 -5.39 -26.48 -0.59
CA SER A 327 -6.25 -25.35 -0.19
C SER A 327 -6.47 -25.18 1.32
N ASN A 328 -5.70 -24.25 1.90
CA ASN A 328 -5.95 -23.54 3.16
C ASN A 328 -6.01 -24.31 4.49
N PHE A 329 -6.15 -25.64 4.52
CA PHE A 329 -6.12 -26.41 5.76
C PHE A 329 -5.48 -27.79 5.53
N ILE A 330 -4.50 -28.16 6.36
CA ILE A 330 -3.86 -29.48 6.38
C ILE A 330 -4.83 -30.47 7.03
N ASP A 331 -4.92 -31.72 6.54
CA ASP A 331 -5.64 -32.78 7.26
C ASP A 331 -4.76 -33.27 8.43
N VAL A 332 -5.04 -32.76 9.64
CA VAL A 332 -4.06 -32.59 10.74
C VAL A 332 -3.79 -33.87 11.55
N ASN A 333 -4.57 -34.94 11.41
CA ASN A 333 -4.71 -35.89 12.52
C ASN A 333 -3.63 -36.99 12.63
N VAL A 334 -3.06 -37.49 11.53
CA VAL A 334 -2.08 -38.59 11.59
C VAL A 334 -0.65 -38.07 11.79
N ASP A 335 -0.25 -37.04 11.04
CA ASP A 335 1.11 -36.46 11.12
C ASP A 335 1.38 -35.70 12.41
N LYS A 336 0.35 -35.15 13.05
CA LYS A 336 0.50 -34.52 14.36
C LYS A 336 1.06 -35.51 15.39
N SER A 337 0.72 -36.80 15.31
CA SER A 337 1.22 -37.81 16.25
C SER A 337 2.71 -38.11 16.07
N ASN A 338 3.19 -38.26 14.82
CA ASN A 338 4.61 -38.46 14.52
C ASN A 338 5.43 -37.21 14.88
N PHE A 339 4.94 -36.05 14.50
CA PHE A 339 5.56 -34.77 14.85
C PHE A 339 5.64 -34.55 16.38
N ILE A 340 4.61 -34.97 17.13
CA ILE A 340 4.62 -34.97 18.59
C ILE A 340 5.71 -35.86 19.14
N ASN A 341 5.80 -37.11 18.67
CA ASN A 341 6.77 -38.06 19.17
C ASN A 341 8.20 -37.58 18.90
N GLU A 342 8.41 -36.98 17.74
CA GLU A 342 9.68 -36.35 17.36
C GLU A 342 10.01 -35.12 18.21
N LEU A 343 9.06 -34.23 18.50
CA LEU A 343 9.33 -33.10 19.39
C LEU A 343 9.51 -33.53 20.85
N ALA A 344 8.80 -34.57 21.29
CA ALA A 344 8.86 -35.09 22.65
C ALA A 344 10.17 -35.83 22.96
N SER A 345 10.85 -36.38 21.95
CA SER A 345 12.17 -37.01 22.11
C SER A 345 13.31 -35.99 22.23
N ARG A 346 13.03 -34.70 21.96
CA ARG A 346 14.00 -33.61 22.00
C ARG A 346 13.86 -32.83 23.30
N GLU A 347 14.97 -32.30 23.81
CA GLU A 347 14.88 -31.37 24.94
C GLU A 347 14.20 -30.05 24.49
N LYS A 348 13.79 -29.26 25.47
CA LYS A 348 12.98 -28.07 25.26
C LYS A 348 13.71 -26.94 24.52
N PHE A 349 12.93 -26.12 23.82
CA PHE A 349 13.40 -24.98 23.04
C PHE A 349 13.25 -23.66 23.81
N HIS A 350 14.20 -22.76 23.62
CA HIS A 350 14.14 -21.39 24.13
C HIS A 350 13.30 -20.51 23.19
N PHE A 351 13.40 -20.74 21.88
CA PHE A 351 12.63 -20.02 20.87
C PHE A 351 12.06 -21.00 19.87
N ILE A 352 10.80 -20.78 19.49
CA ILE A 352 10.16 -21.47 18.37
C ILE A 352 9.72 -20.40 17.36
N PHE A 353 10.35 -20.37 16.20
CA PHE A 353 9.99 -19.48 15.10
C PHE A 353 9.00 -20.16 14.16
N LEU A 354 7.83 -19.56 14.00
CA LEU A 354 6.81 -20.02 13.07
C LEU A 354 6.87 -19.19 11.79
N THR A 355 7.40 -19.78 10.72
CA THR A 355 7.56 -19.08 9.44
C THR A 355 6.46 -19.39 8.43
N THR A 356 5.62 -20.37 8.76
CA THR A 356 4.45 -20.78 7.98
C THR A 356 3.30 -21.08 8.92
N ARG A 357 2.09 -20.72 8.48
CA ARG A 357 0.91 -20.95 9.29
C ARG A 357 0.64 -22.46 9.43
N LEU A 358 0.44 -22.87 10.66
CA LEU A 358 0.19 -24.26 11.03
C LEU A 358 -1.27 -24.50 11.35
N GLY A 359 -1.72 -25.73 11.15
CA GLY A 359 -3.06 -26.19 11.51
C GLY A 359 -3.22 -26.59 12.99
N TYR A 360 -2.26 -26.28 13.88
CA TYR A 360 -2.31 -26.65 15.29
C TYR A 360 -2.21 -25.45 16.25
N ASP A 361 -2.82 -25.60 17.43
CA ASP A 361 -2.95 -24.56 18.47
C ASP A 361 -1.59 -24.19 19.10
N TYR A 362 -1.37 -22.91 19.44
CA TYR A 362 -0.15 -22.44 20.11
C TYR A 362 0.11 -23.16 21.44
N LYS A 363 -0.96 -23.48 22.19
CA LYS A 363 -0.88 -24.25 23.45
C LYS A 363 -0.20 -25.61 23.30
N PHE A 364 -0.20 -26.15 22.08
CA PHE A 364 0.52 -27.37 21.76
C PHE A 364 2.03 -27.17 21.83
N LEU A 365 2.53 -26.11 21.21
CA LEU A 365 3.96 -25.80 21.15
C LEU A 365 4.55 -25.35 22.49
N GLU A 366 3.73 -24.71 23.33
CA GLU A 366 4.14 -24.27 24.68
C GLU A 366 4.69 -25.43 25.54
N LYS A 367 4.25 -26.67 25.29
CA LYS A 367 4.74 -27.86 26.02
C LYS A 367 6.22 -28.14 25.79
N PHE A 368 6.73 -27.74 24.62
CA PHE A 368 8.11 -27.96 24.20
C PHE A 368 9.02 -26.76 24.49
N LEU A 369 8.48 -25.71 25.12
CA LEU A 369 9.27 -24.56 25.54
C LEU A 369 9.91 -24.77 26.92
N THR A 370 11.07 -24.14 27.11
CA THR A 370 11.65 -23.87 28.43
C THR A 370 10.74 -22.94 29.25
N LYS A 371 10.99 -22.81 30.55
CA LYS A 371 10.18 -21.93 31.43
C LYS A 371 10.10 -20.48 30.92
N ASP A 372 11.19 -19.99 30.35
CA ASP A 372 11.30 -18.64 29.77
C ASP A 372 11.26 -18.66 28.23
N GLY A 373 10.75 -19.75 27.64
CA GLY A 373 10.73 -19.91 26.18
C GLY A 373 9.63 -19.08 25.52
N VAL A 374 9.87 -18.67 24.28
CA VAL A 374 8.96 -17.79 23.52
C VAL A 374 8.65 -18.37 22.15
N ILE A 375 7.38 -18.28 21.73
CA ILE A 375 6.95 -18.54 20.35
C ILE A 375 6.94 -17.21 19.60
N VAL A 376 7.54 -17.20 18.42
CA VAL A 376 7.71 -16.01 17.59
C VAL A 376 7.10 -16.25 16.22
N ASP A 377 6.06 -15.48 15.89
CA ASP A 377 5.40 -15.56 14.60
C ASP A 377 6.08 -14.65 13.58
N ALA A 378 6.54 -15.26 12.47
CA ALA A 378 7.00 -14.53 11.29
C ALA A 378 5.92 -14.40 10.21
N VAL A 379 4.76 -15.03 10.41
CA VAL A 379 3.64 -15.04 9.46
C VAL A 379 2.83 -13.76 9.59
N GLU A 380 2.40 -13.18 8.46
CA GLU A 380 1.59 -11.96 8.52
C GLU A 380 0.20 -12.25 9.14
N PRO A 381 -0.25 -11.37 10.07
CA PRO A 381 -1.51 -11.58 10.79
C PRO A 381 -2.70 -11.59 9.84
N GLU A 382 -3.79 -12.24 10.25
CA GLU A 382 -5.07 -12.08 9.57
C GLU A 382 -5.61 -10.68 9.81
N LEU A 383 -5.90 -9.99 8.72
CA LEU A 383 -6.54 -8.68 8.77
C LEU A 383 -8.04 -8.89 8.59
N SER A 384 -8.79 -8.81 9.69
CA SER A 384 -10.26 -8.81 9.65
C SER A 384 -10.86 -7.53 9.05
N THR A 385 -10.01 -6.59 8.62
CA THR A 385 -10.43 -5.32 8.02
C THR A 385 -11.29 -5.51 6.77
N ASP A 386 -11.12 -6.64 6.07
CA ASP A 386 -11.90 -6.94 4.87
C ASP A 386 -13.31 -7.43 5.19
N ASP A 387 -13.49 -8.07 6.35
CA ASP A 387 -14.77 -8.58 6.86
C ASP A 387 -15.60 -7.49 7.54
N TYR A 388 -15.02 -6.30 7.78
CA TYR A 388 -15.76 -5.20 8.39
C TYR A 388 -16.93 -4.78 7.50
N GLY A 389 -18.14 -4.80 8.07
CA GLY A 389 -19.32 -4.22 7.46
C GLY A 389 -19.22 -2.69 7.31
N VAL A 390 -20.27 -2.07 6.77
CA VAL A 390 -20.28 -0.62 6.47
C VAL A 390 -19.90 0.24 7.68
N ILE A 391 -20.42 -0.10 8.86
CA ILE A 391 -20.14 0.62 10.11
C ILE A 391 -18.67 0.46 10.54
N GLY A 392 -18.14 -0.77 10.52
CA GLY A 392 -16.73 -1.01 10.87
C GLY A 392 -15.77 -0.28 9.94
N ARG A 393 -16.09 -0.22 8.65
CA ARG A 393 -15.32 0.53 7.65
C ARG A 393 -15.35 2.04 7.87
N PHE A 394 -16.45 2.60 8.38
CA PHE A 394 -16.53 4.02 8.75
C PHE A 394 -15.56 4.36 9.91
N PHE A 395 -15.54 3.54 10.97
CA PHE A 395 -14.61 3.73 12.08
C PHE A 395 -13.17 3.51 11.66
N LEU A 396 -12.89 2.47 10.86
CA LEU A 396 -11.56 2.21 10.32
C LEU A 396 -11.07 3.38 9.46
N GLY A 397 -11.92 3.92 8.57
CA GLY A 397 -11.56 5.07 7.74
C GLY A 397 -11.28 6.33 8.57
N THR A 398 -12.04 6.55 9.64
CA THR A 398 -11.83 7.66 10.58
C THR A 398 -10.50 7.49 11.32
N TYR A 399 -10.22 6.28 11.83
CA TYR A 399 -8.95 5.93 12.46
C TYR A 399 -7.76 6.13 11.51
N VAL A 400 -7.88 5.70 10.26
CA VAL A 400 -6.82 5.84 9.25
C VAL A 400 -6.49 7.31 8.99
N ARG A 401 -7.52 8.15 8.80
CA ARG A 401 -7.36 9.60 8.61
C ARG A 401 -6.71 10.25 9.83
N TRP A 402 -7.14 9.87 11.03
CA TRP A 402 -6.59 10.41 12.28
C TRP A 402 -5.11 10.05 12.44
N ARG A 403 -4.71 8.79 12.18
CA ARG A 403 -3.29 8.38 12.21
C ARG A 403 -2.43 9.12 11.18
N LYS A 404 -2.94 9.31 9.96
CA LYS A 404 -2.24 10.11 8.94
C LYS A 404 -2.07 11.57 9.39
N ALA A 405 -3.13 12.19 9.92
CA ALA A 405 -3.06 13.56 10.43
C ALA A 405 -2.07 13.68 11.59
N PHE A 406 -2.06 12.71 12.50
CA PHE A 406 -1.09 12.64 13.60
C PHE A 406 0.35 12.53 13.09
N ALA A 407 0.61 11.64 12.13
CA ALA A 407 1.93 11.50 11.53
C ALA A 407 2.42 12.76 10.81
N VAL A 408 1.53 13.46 10.11
CA VAL A 408 1.84 14.77 9.51
C VAL A 408 2.18 15.81 10.59
N LEU A 409 1.39 15.85 11.67
CA LEU A 409 1.58 16.79 12.79
C LEU A 409 2.92 16.57 13.50
N PHE A 410 3.32 15.31 13.72
CA PHE A 410 4.54 14.94 14.43
C PHE A 410 5.73 14.62 13.51
N ARG A 411 5.58 14.78 12.19
CA ARG A 411 6.58 14.44 11.17
C ARG A 411 7.14 13.02 11.31
N THR A 412 6.27 12.07 11.66
CA THR A 412 6.61 10.64 11.74
C THR A 412 6.09 9.89 10.53
N SER A 413 6.66 8.72 10.23
CA SER A 413 6.11 7.80 9.23
C SER A 413 4.95 6.99 9.82
N VAL A 414 3.88 6.78 9.04
CA VAL A 414 2.79 5.90 9.46
C VAL A 414 3.13 4.46 9.11
N ASP A 415 3.23 3.61 10.13
CA ASP A 415 3.36 2.17 9.97
C ASP A 415 2.00 1.47 10.12
N TRP A 416 1.62 0.66 9.13
CA TRP A 416 0.39 -0.13 9.12
C TRP A 416 0.63 -1.61 9.45
N GLY A 417 1.79 -1.91 10.05
CA GLY A 417 2.23 -3.25 10.40
C GLY A 417 3.03 -3.90 9.28
N GLY A 418 3.82 -4.90 9.66
CA GLY A 418 4.80 -5.56 8.80
C GLY A 418 6.21 -5.36 9.33
N PRO A 419 7.24 -5.81 8.60
CA PRO A 419 8.62 -5.57 8.98
C PRO A 419 8.96 -4.08 8.91
N HIS A 420 9.83 -3.62 9.81
CA HIS A 420 10.49 -2.34 9.67
C HIS A 420 11.42 -2.40 8.45
N LEU A 421 11.08 -1.67 7.39
CA LEU A 421 11.84 -1.60 6.15
C LEU A 421 12.62 -0.30 6.10
N CYS A 422 13.94 -0.37 6.25
CA CYS A 422 14.82 0.78 6.08
C CYS A 422 16.17 0.39 5.49
N HIS A 423 16.85 1.35 4.87
CA HIS A 423 18.18 1.20 4.29
C HIS A 423 19.20 0.67 5.31
N LEU A 424 19.11 1.06 6.59
CA LEU A 424 20.02 0.57 7.64
C LEU A 424 19.90 -0.96 7.86
N VAL A 425 18.68 -1.50 7.79
CA VAL A 425 18.47 -2.96 7.86
C VAL A 425 19.05 -3.64 6.63
N LEU A 426 18.89 -3.03 5.46
CA LEU A 426 19.50 -3.53 4.22
C LEU A 426 21.03 -3.48 4.26
N GLU A 427 21.63 -2.42 4.80
CA GLU A 427 23.08 -2.32 4.98
C GLU A 427 23.62 -3.40 5.92
N ARG A 428 22.91 -3.67 7.03
CA ARG A 428 23.27 -4.76 7.95
C ARG A 428 23.17 -6.13 7.28
N LEU A 429 22.11 -6.37 6.50
CA LEU A 429 21.99 -7.59 5.69
C LEU A 429 23.11 -7.70 4.66
N ALA A 430 23.50 -6.59 4.03
CA ALA A 430 24.61 -6.57 3.09
C ALA A 430 25.93 -6.91 3.77
N GLY A 431 26.17 -6.40 4.97
CA GLY A 431 27.30 -6.79 5.81
C GLY A 431 27.35 -8.30 6.02
N PHE A 432 26.26 -8.92 6.48
CA PHE A 432 26.22 -10.37 6.70
C PHE A 432 26.47 -11.20 5.43
N VAL A 433 26.01 -10.72 4.27
CA VAL A 433 26.28 -11.39 3.00
C VAL A 433 27.74 -11.22 2.57
N ASN A 434 28.28 -10.01 2.68
CA ASN A 434 29.67 -9.70 2.32
C ASN A 434 30.67 -10.43 3.23
N ASP A 435 30.32 -10.64 4.50
CA ASP A 435 31.12 -11.39 5.47
C ASP A 435 30.88 -12.91 5.38
N GLU A 436 30.12 -13.38 4.38
CA GLU A 436 29.73 -14.78 4.16
C GLU A 436 29.03 -15.45 5.35
N THR A 437 28.53 -14.66 6.30
CA THR A 437 27.72 -15.12 7.43
C THR A 437 26.34 -15.57 6.95
N LEU A 438 25.81 -14.92 5.91
CA LEU A 438 24.50 -15.18 5.33
C LEU A 438 24.60 -15.43 3.82
N LYS A 439 24.10 -16.58 3.37
CA LYS A 439 23.99 -16.93 1.95
C LYS A 439 22.57 -16.71 1.44
N THR A 440 22.45 -16.23 0.20
CA THR A 440 21.17 -16.10 -0.48
C THR A 440 20.68 -17.46 -0.97
N VAL A 441 19.41 -17.78 -0.72
CA VAL A 441 18.78 -19.03 -1.14
C VAL A 441 17.72 -18.74 -2.20
N VAL A 442 18.10 -18.96 -3.46
CA VAL A 442 17.22 -18.82 -4.63
C VAL A 442 16.91 -20.22 -5.16
N ASP A 443 15.64 -20.59 -5.20
CA ASP A 443 15.22 -21.90 -5.72
C ASP A 443 15.15 -21.90 -7.25
N ARG A 444 14.40 -20.93 -7.76
CA ARG A 444 14.04 -20.85 -9.18
C ARG A 444 13.94 -19.40 -9.63
N VAL A 445 14.36 -19.21 -10.87
CA VAL A 445 14.31 -17.95 -11.58
C VAL A 445 13.40 -18.11 -12.78
N TYR A 446 12.41 -17.23 -12.89
CA TYR A 446 11.40 -17.22 -13.93
C TYR A 446 11.49 -15.97 -14.78
N THR A 447 10.99 -16.05 -16.00
CA THR A 447 10.73 -14.86 -16.82
C THR A 447 9.35 -14.29 -16.49
N PRO A 448 9.06 -13.01 -16.81
CA PRO A 448 7.75 -12.43 -16.52
C PRO A 448 6.59 -13.22 -17.14
N ASN A 449 6.79 -13.79 -18.33
CA ASN A 449 5.78 -14.59 -19.03
C ASN A 449 5.44 -15.90 -18.30
N GLU A 450 6.26 -16.35 -17.36
CA GLU A 450 6.07 -17.58 -16.59
C GLU A 450 5.55 -17.28 -15.17
N VAL A 451 4.98 -16.10 -14.95
CA VAL A 451 4.54 -15.65 -13.63
C VAL A 451 3.54 -16.60 -12.97
N GLU A 452 2.62 -17.21 -13.74
CA GLU A 452 1.66 -18.19 -13.21
C GLU A 452 2.38 -19.37 -12.54
N ARG A 453 3.39 -19.92 -13.22
CA ARG A 453 4.23 -21.00 -12.67
C ARG A 453 5.04 -20.54 -11.46
N ALA A 454 5.49 -19.29 -11.45
CA ALA A 454 6.17 -18.71 -10.31
C ALA A 454 5.23 -18.57 -9.09
N MET A 455 3.97 -18.18 -9.32
CA MET A 455 2.92 -18.07 -8.29
C MET A 455 2.48 -19.43 -7.75
N GLU A 456 2.44 -20.47 -8.58
CA GLU A 456 2.24 -21.84 -8.13
C GLU A 456 3.44 -22.32 -7.30
N HIS A 457 4.66 -22.01 -7.76
CA HIS A 457 5.89 -22.44 -7.11
C HIS A 457 6.01 -21.92 -5.69
N ILE A 458 5.77 -20.63 -5.43
CA ILE A 458 5.89 -20.01 -4.09
C ILE A 458 4.99 -20.66 -3.03
N CYS A 459 3.91 -21.32 -3.45
CA CYS A 459 2.97 -22.01 -2.57
C CYS A 459 3.12 -23.53 -2.60
N SER A 460 3.99 -24.03 -3.46
CA SER A 460 4.27 -25.46 -3.52
C SER A 460 5.17 -25.87 -2.36
N GLU A 461 4.96 -27.10 -1.87
CA GLU A 461 5.92 -27.81 -1.00
C GLU A 461 7.30 -27.97 -1.66
N LYS A 462 7.36 -27.70 -2.97
CA LYS A 462 8.55 -27.67 -3.81
C LYS A 462 9.36 -26.36 -3.74
N SER A 463 8.93 -25.35 -2.98
CA SER A 463 9.71 -24.11 -2.78
C SER A 463 10.76 -24.19 -1.65
N ILE A 464 12.00 -23.77 -1.92
CA ILE A 464 13.09 -23.61 -0.93
C ILE A 464 13.67 -22.20 -1.05
N GLY A 465 13.50 -21.38 -0.03
CA GLY A 465 13.90 -19.98 -0.09
C GLY A 465 13.04 -19.21 -1.08
N SER A 466 13.67 -18.33 -1.85
CA SER A 466 12.97 -17.32 -2.65
C SER A 466 12.76 -17.75 -4.11
N THR A 467 11.62 -17.36 -4.67
CA THR A 467 11.31 -17.47 -6.10
C THR A 467 11.48 -16.11 -6.75
N ILE A 468 12.28 -16.04 -7.82
CA ILE A 468 12.68 -14.78 -8.45
C ILE A 468 12.09 -14.67 -9.85
N VAL A 469 11.72 -13.46 -10.24
CA VAL A 469 11.42 -13.08 -11.63
C VAL A 469 12.46 -12.07 -12.10
N THR A 470 13.03 -12.29 -13.28
CA THR A 470 14.04 -11.38 -13.88
C THR A 470 13.47 -10.55 -15.02
N PHE A 471 13.74 -9.25 -14.99
CA PHE A 471 13.46 -8.30 -16.07
C PHE A 471 14.79 -8.08 -16.80
N ARG A 472 14.99 -8.80 -17.92
CA ARG A 472 16.24 -8.75 -18.70
C ARG A 472 16.45 -7.40 -19.37
#